data_AF-A0A7V9GUK0-F1
#
_entry.id   AF-A0A7V9GUK0-F1
#
_cell.length_a   1.000
_cell.length_b   1.000
_cell.length_c   1.000
_cell.angle_alpha   90.00
_cell.angle_beta   90.00
_cell.angle_gamma   90.00
#
_symmetry.space_group_name_H-M   'P 1'
#
loop_
_entity.id
_entity.type
_entity.pdbx_description
1 polymer ?
#
loop_
_entity_poly.entity_id
_entity_poly.type
_entity_poly.pdbx_seq_one_letter_code
_entity_poly.pdbx_strand_id
1 'polypeptide(L)'
;MSEAVLPEVAGVPWRKPETERSLRSRGRLWTAWTAAYVVPFPLMGVAIVLLEPLAAPLAFIATAHAWVIPELYASRGALTVKPRGGPMAAEERAQGLLADLLGHDERELQRETGLALEPGALGTWLVGDAGALLVIPGGKRVHCFCVRTTDPGLPPADRIAHLLLALRTDEEGFATVANHAFAGAPWRVRRRMRAPMRPALDAAVSAARS
;
A
#
# COMPACT_ATOMS: atom_id res chain seq x y z
N MET A 1 9.37 25.32 -16.20
CA MET A 1 9.75 24.94 -14.83
C MET A 1 10.52 23.64 -14.95
N SER A 2 11.76 23.57 -14.47
CA SER A 2 12.46 22.28 -14.40
C SER A 2 11.65 21.38 -13.48
N GLU A 3 11.20 20.23 -13.99
CA GLU A 3 10.56 19.20 -13.18
C GLU A 3 11.56 18.81 -12.09
N ALA A 4 11.21 19.06 -10.82
CA ALA A 4 12.13 18.82 -9.72
C ALA A 4 12.21 17.31 -9.52
N VAL A 5 13.31 16.68 -9.96
CA VAL A 5 13.51 15.24 -9.79
C VAL A 5 14.01 14.94 -8.38
N LEU A 6 13.44 13.93 -7.73
CA LEU A 6 13.92 13.46 -6.43
C LEU A 6 15.40 13.02 -6.52
N PRO A 7 16.31 13.55 -5.68
CA PRO A 7 17.72 13.15 -5.69
C PRO A 7 17.93 11.64 -5.48
N GLU A 8 17.04 10.99 -4.71
CA GLU A 8 17.08 9.57 -4.41
C GLU A 8 16.92 8.68 -5.66
N VAL A 9 16.32 9.20 -6.73
CA VAL A 9 16.21 8.51 -8.02
C VAL A 9 17.60 8.22 -8.59
N ALA A 10 18.56 9.13 -8.41
CA ALA A 10 19.96 8.92 -8.83
C ALA A 10 20.63 7.78 -8.05
N GLY A 11 20.12 7.40 -6.88
CA GLY A 11 20.58 6.25 -6.09
C GLY A 11 20.06 4.90 -6.59
N VAL A 12 19.10 4.88 -7.52
CA VAL A 12 18.49 3.66 -8.08
C VAL A 12 18.48 3.65 -9.62
N PRO A 13 19.62 3.91 -10.30
CA PRO A 13 19.66 4.09 -11.76
C PRO A 13 19.25 2.84 -12.55
N TRP A 14 19.26 1.66 -11.92
CA TRP A 14 18.81 0.40 -12.54
C TRP A 14 17.28 0.23 -12.54
N ARG A 15 16.53 1.07 -11.80
CA ARG A 15 15.06 1.01 -11.77
C ARG A 15 14.49 1.79 -12.94
N LYS A 16 13.50 1.19 -13.61
CA LYS A 16 12.70 1.92 -14.60
C LYS A 16 11.77 2.90 -13.86
N PRO A 17 11.60 4.14 -14.36
CA PRO A 17 10.64 5.09 -13.79
C PRO A 17 9.23 4.49 -13.68
N GLU A 18 8.58 4.76 -12.56
CA GLU A 18 7.21 4.38 -12.32
C GLU A 18 6.26 5.40 -12.90
N THR A 19 5.54 4.98 -13.93
CA THR A 19 4.52 5.76 -14.62
C THR A 19 3.15 5.09 -14.38
N GLU A 20 2.08 5.79 -14.72
CA GLU A 20 0.74 5.21 -14.69
C GLU A 20 0.65 3.90 -15.52
N ARG A 21 1.36 3.84 -16.65
CA ARG A 21 1.40 2.65 -17.52
C ARG A 21 2.16 1.49 -16.87
N SER A 22 3.28 1.75 -16.19
CA SER A 22 4.04 0.70 -15.49
C SER A 22 3.26 0.16 -14.29
N LEU A 23 2.55 1.01 -13.55
CA LEU A 23 1.69 0.59 -12.45
C LEU A 23 0.53 -0.27 -12.94
N ARG A 24 -0.13 0.12 -14.04
CA ARG A 24 -1.19 -0.68 -14.68
C ARG A 24 -0.68 -2.04 -15.13
N SER A 25 0.47 -2.10 -15.81
CA SER A 25 1.04 -3.38 -16.27
C SER A 25 1.47 -4.26 -15.09
N ARG A 26 2.13 -3.70 -14.07
CA ARG A 26 2.54 -4.44 -12.87
C ARG A 26 1.34 -4.94 -12.07
N GLY A 27 0.27 -4.15 -12.00
CA GLY A 27 -0.99 -4.58 -11.39
C GLY A 27 -1.58 -5.81 -12.12
N ARG A 28 -1.62 -5.79 -13.45
CA ARG A 28 -2.06 -6.96 -14.25
C ARG A 28 -1.17 -8.17 -14.04
N LEU A 29 0.15 -7.98 -14.02
CA LEU A 29 1.11 -9.05 -13.75
C LEU A 29 0.89 -9.67 -12.37
N TRP A 30 0.66 -8.84 -11.34
CA TRP A 30 0.33 -9.30 -10.00
C TRP A 30 -0.94 -10.14 -9.97
N THR A 31 -1.98 -9.72 -10.70
CA THR A 31 -3.22 -10.48 -10.81
C THR A 31 -3.02 -11.81 -11.53
N ALA A 32 -2.29 -11.81 -12.65
CA ALA A 32 -1.98 -13.03 -13.41
C ALA A 32 -1.17 -14.02 -12.56
N TRP A 33 -0.16 -13.52 -11.84
CA TRP A 33 0.68 -14.32 -10.96
C TRP A 33 -0.09 -14.89 -9.77
N THR A 34 -0.95 -14.07 -9.16
CA THR A 34 -1.84 -14.54 -8.09
C THR A 34 -2.80 -15.61 -8.62
N ALA A 35 -3.41 -15.42 -9.80
CA ALA A 35 -4.28 -16.40 -10.42
C ALA A 35 -3.55 -17.72 -10.72
N ALA A 36 -2.33 -17.64 -11.26
CA ALA A 36 -1.50 -18.82 -11.53
C ALA A 36 -1.19 -19.64 -10.28
N TYR A 37 -1.00 -19.00 -9.13
CA TYR A 37 -0.82 -19.70 -7.85
C TYR A 37 -2.13 -20.20 -7.23
N VAL A 38 -3.22 -19.45 -7.38
CA VAL A 38 -4.48 -19.71 -6.67
C VAL A 38 -5.33 -20.75 -7.39
N VAL A 39 -5.44 -20.69 -8.72
CA VAL A 39 -6.33 -21.54 -9.53
C VAL A 39 -6.00 -23.04 -9.47
N PRO A 40 -4.73 -23.49 -9.38
CA PRO A 40 -4.44 -24.92 -9.26
C PRO A 40 -5.05 -25.59 -8.02
N PHE A 41 -5.18 -24.86 -6.90
CA PHE A 41 -5.71 -25.39 -5.64
C PHE A 41 -7.19 -25.82 -5.68
N PRO A 42 -8.15 -24.99 -6.11
CA PRO A 42 -9.53 -25.41 -6.27
C PRO A 42 -9.69 -26.46 -7.37
N LEU A 43 -8.90 -26.39 -8.46
CA LEU A 43 -8.90 -27.43 -9.50
C LEU A 43 -8.49 -28.79 -8.92
N MET A 44 -7.44 -28.81 -8.09
CA MET A 44 -7.03 -30.01 -7.37
C MET A 44 -8.11 -30.49 -6.41
N GLY A 45 -8.76 -29.58 -5.67
CA GLY A 45 -9.86 -29.92 -4.77
C GLY A 45 -11.03 -30.60 -5.51
N VAL A 46 -11.43 -30.06 -6.66
CA VAL A 46 -12.47 -30.67 -7.51
C VAL A 46 -12.02 -32.06 -8.01
N ALA A 47 -10.78 -32.19 -8.49
CA ALA A 47 -10.26 -33.46 -8.95
C ALA A 47 -10.27 -34.54 -7.85
N ILE A 48 -9.90 -34.19 -6.62
CA ILE A 48 -9.92 -35.11 -5.47
C ILE A 48 -11.34 -35.63 -5.21
N VAL A 49 -12.34 -34.75 -5.16
CA VAL A 49 -13.74 -35.14 -4.90
C VAL A 49 -14.30 -36.02 -6.03
N LEU A 50 -13.94 -35.73 -7.28
CA LEU A 50 -14.38 -36.51 -8.43
C LEU A 50 -13.77 -37.92 -8.47
N LEU A 51 -12.54 -38.08 -7.99
CA LEU A 51 -11.85 -39.37 -7.96
C LEU A 51 -12.21 -40.20 -6.73
N GLU A 52 -12.28 -39.58 -5.56
CA GLU A 52 -12.54 -40.24 -4.28
C GLU A 52 -13.34 -39.31 -3.35
N PRO A 53 -14.69 -39.43 -3.29
CA PRO A 53 -15.53 -38.55 -2.49
C PRO A 53 -15.22 -38.56 -1.00
N LEU A 54 -14.73 -39.68 -0.45
CA LEU A 54 -14.35 -39.77 0.97
C LEU A 54 -13.14 -38.89 1.31
N ALA A 55 -12.35 -38.47 0.30
CA ALA A 55 -11.26 -37.51 0.45
C ALA A 55 -11.71 -36.04 0.48
N ALA A 56 -13.01 -35.75 0.62
CA ALA A 56 -13.55 -34.39 0.75
C ALA A 56 -12.82 -33.49 1.77
N PRO A 57 -12.37 -33.97 2.96
CA PRO A 57 -11.58 -33.15 3.87
C PRO A 57 -10.26 -32.65 3.25
N LEU A 58 -9.59 -33.48 2.45
CA LEU A 58 -8.35 -33.11 1.76
C LEU A 58 -8.62 -32.08 0.65
N ALA A 59 -9.70 -32.27 -0.11
CA ALA A 59 -10.15 -31.31 -1.11
C ALA A 59 -10.48 -29.93 -0.50
N PHE A 60 -11.09 -29.91 0.68
CA PHE A 60 -11.33 -28.68 1.44
C PHE A 60 -10.02 -27.98 1.81
N ILE A 61 -9.05 -28.72 2.38
CA ILE A 61 -7.73 -28.17 2.73
C ILE A 61 -7.02 -27.61 1.48
N ALA A 62 -7.02 -28.36 0.38
CA ALA A 62 -6.44 -27.90 -0.88
C ALA A 62 -7.09 -26.58 -1.33
N THR A 63 -8.42 -26.51 -1.36
CA THR A 63 -9.17 -25.30 -1.74
C THR A 63 -8.92 -24.14 -0.78
N ALA A 64 -8.76 -24.40 0.52
CA ALA A 64 -8.47 -23.37 1.51
C ALA A 64 -7.14 -22.64 1.23
N HIS A 65 -6.13 -23.32 0.67
CA HIS A 65 -4.85 -22.69 0.28
C HIS A 65 -5.03 -21.60 -0.79
N ALA A 66 -6.03 -21.76 -1.67
CA ALA A 66 -6.41 -20.75 -2.66
C ALA A 66 -6.80 -19.41 -2.00
N TRP A 67 -7.32 -19.45 -0.78
CA TRP A 67 -7.64 -18.27 0.02
C TRP A 67 -6.48 -17.79 0.89
N VAL A 68 -5.73 -18.70 1.50
CA VAL A 68 -4.64 -18.35 2.44
C VAL A 68 -3.51 -17.60 1.74
N ILE A 69 -3.12 -18.01 0.53
CA ILE A 69 -1.97 -17.42 -0.16
C ILE A 69 -2.19 -15.92 -0.47
N PRO A 70 -3.28 -15.48 -1.13
CA PRO A 70 -3.53 -14.06 -1.37
C PRO A 70 -3.64 -13.23 -0.10
N GLU A 71 -4.14 -13.83 0.99
CA GLU A 71 -4.27 -13.17 2.28
C GLU A 71 -2.91 -12.89 2.94
N LEU A 72 -1.95 -13.80 2.81
CA LEU A 72 -0.59 -13.57 3.28
C LEU A 72 0.09 -12.43 2.51
N TYR A 73 -0.09 -12.38 1.19
CA TYR A 73 0.42 -11.29 0.37
C TYR A 73 -0.24 -9.94 0.70
N ALA A 74 -1.56 -9.91 0.88
CA ALA A 74 -2.27 -8.72 1.33
C ALA A 74 -1.82 -8.27 2.73
N SER A 75 -1.48 -9.21 3.61
CA SER A 75 -0.89 -8.93 4.92
C SER A 75 0.46 -8.21 4.78
N ARG A 76 1.34 -8.66 3.88
CA ARG A 76 2.59 -7.95 3.57
C ARG A 76 2.35 -6.53 3.07
N GLY A 77 1.31 -6.34 2.24
CA GLY A 77 0.86 -5.03 1.81
C GLY A 77 0.39 -4.13 2.97
N ALA A 78 -0.47 -4.65 3.86
CA ALA A 78 -0.95 -3.90 5.01
C ALA A 78 0.17 -3.53 6.01
N LEU A 79 1.21 -4.36 6.11
CA LEU A 79 2.37 -4.10 6.97
C LEU A 79 3.23 -2.92 6.50
N THR A 80 3.09 -2.47 5.24
CA THR A 80 3.84 -1.31 4.71
C THR A 80 3.53 -0.01 5.44
N VAL A 81 2.30 0.11 5.95
CA VAL A 81 1.83 1.30 6.70
C VAL A 81 1.74 1.05 8.20
N LYS A 82 2.21 -0.11 8.70
CA LYS A 82 2.17 -0.40 10.13
C LYS A 82 3.00 0.65 10.90
N PRO A 83 2.43 1.32 11.92
CA PRO A 83 3.16 2.28 12.74
C PRO A 83 4.44 1.68 13.33
N ARG A 84 5.56 2.39 13.18
CA ARG A 84 6.87 1.96 13.69
C ARG A 84 7.19 2.53 15.09
N GLY A 85 6.42 3.52 15.56
CA GLY A 85 6.69 4.21 16.83
C GLY A 85 7.86 5.19 16.71
N GLY A 86 8.18 5.90 17.78
CA GLY A 86 9.27 6.89 17.79
C GLY A 86 9.25 7.74 19.06
N PRO A 87 10.18 8.70 19.20
CA PRO A 87 10.25 9.54 20.39
C PRO A 87 9.01 10.45 20.50
N MET A 88 8.22 10.23 21.55
CA MET A 88 6.98 10.97 21.79
C MET A 88 7.20 12.41 22.28
N ALA A 89 8.37 12.70 22.86
CA ALA A 89 8.68 14.03 23.40
C ALA A 89 8.72 15.14 22.32
N ALA A 90 8.97 14.78 21.05
CA ALA A 90 8.97 15.72 19.93
C ALA A 90 7.75 15.57 19.00
N GLU A 91 6.89 14.58 19.25
CA GLU A 91 5.74 14.28 18.39
C GLU A 91 4.75 15.45 18.33
N GLU A 92 4.50 16.15 19.44
CA GLU A 92 3.57 17.29 19.43
C GLU A 92 4.02 18.41 18.48
N ARG A 93 5.32 18.70 18.43
CA ARG A 93 5.87 19.72 17.50
C ARG A 93 5.86 19.22 16.05
N ALA A 94 6.26 17.97 15.83
CA ALA A 94 6.24 17.34 14.52
C ALA A 94 4.81 17.28 13.93
N GLN A 95 3.82 17.05 14.79
CA GLN A 95 2.40 17.11 14.45
C GLN A 95 1.92 18.51 14.06
N GLY A 96 2.58 19.56 14.56
CA GLY A 96 2.35 20.95 14.11
C GLY A 96 2.77 21.13 12.65
N LEU A 97 4.00 20.76 12.32
CA LEU A 97 4.51 20.82 10.95
C LEU A 97 3.67 19.98 9.98
N LEU A 98 3.33 18.75 10.36
CA LEU A 98 2.49 17.89 9.53
C LEU A 98 1.09 18.48 9.33
N ALA A 99 0.51 19.10 10.36
CA ALA A 99 -0.76 19.80 10.24
C ALA A 99 -0.72 20.97 9.27
N ASP A 100 0.40 21.69 9.17
CA ASP A 100 0.58 22.79 8.21
C ASP A 100 0.69 22.30 6.76
N LEU A 101 1.08 21.04 6.55
CA LEU A 101 1.15 20.42 5.22
C LEU A 101 -0.19 19.85 4.74
N LEU A 102 -1.15 19.64 5.65
CA LEU A 102 -2.41 18.97 5.38
C LEU A 102 -3.59 19.96 5.40
N GLY A 103 -4.63 19.65 4.63
CA GLY A 103 -5.93 20.31 4.79
C GLY A 103 -6.59 19.94 6.12
N HIS A 104 -7.68 20.61 6.46
CA HIS A 104 -8.38 20.40 7.73
C HIS A 104 -8.87 18.96 7.87
N ASP A 105 -9.56 18.45 6.86
CA ASP A 105 -10.15 17.10 6.88
C ASP A 105 -9.06 16.01 6.84
N GLU A 106 -8.02 16.21 6.03
CA GLU A 106 -6.88 15.28 5.95
C GLU A 106 -6.10 15.23 7.26
N ARG A 107 -6.00 16.36 7.96
CA ARG A 107 -5.38 16.42 9.30
C ARG A 107 -6.19 15.66 10.33
N GLU A 108 -7.51 15.80 10.36
CA GLU A 108 -8.36 15.03 11.27
C GLU A 108 -8.23 13.54 11.00
N LEU A 109 -8.34 13.15 9.72
CA LEU A 109 -8.13 11.76 9.30
C LEU A 109 -6.74 11.24 9.70
N GLN A 110 -5.70 12.04 9.54
CA GLN A 110 -4.34 11.67 9.91
C GLN A 110 -4.19 11.47 11.43
N ARG A 111 -4.82 12.31 12.25
CA ARG A 111 -4.79 12.18 13.71
C ARG A 111 -5.51 10.93 14.20
N GLU A 112 -6.64 10.60 13.57
CA GLU A 112 -7.42 9.42 13.94
C GLU A 112 -6.78 8.11 13.49
N THR A 113 -6.21 8.11 12.28
CA THR A 113 -5.79 6.87 11.60
C THR A 113 -4.28 6.66 11.57
N GLY A 114 -3.50 7.72 11.78
CA GLY A 114 -2.05 7.74 11.61
C GLY A 114 -1.59 7.78 10.15
N LEU A 115 -2.49 7.99 9.18
CA LEU A 115 -2.18 8.06 7.76
C LEU A 115 -2.60 9.39 7.16
N ALA A 116 -1.68 10.05 6.47
CA ALA A 116 -2.00 11.25 5.69
C ALA A 116 -2.55 10.85 4.32
N LEU A 117 -3.66 11.46 3.92
CA LEU A 117 -4.23 11.31 2.59
C LEU A 117 -3.68 12.41 1.68
N GLU A 118 -3.21 12.03 0.50
CA GLU A 118 -2.66 12.96 -0.48
C GLU A 118 -3.16 12.62 -1.89
N PRO A 119 -3.84 13.54 -2.59
CA PRO A 119 -4.17 13.35 -4.00
C PRO A 119 -2.90 13.54 -4.87
N GLY A 120 -2.72 12.65 -5.85
CA GLY A 120 -1.64 12.74 -6.84
C GLY A 120 -2.13 12.40 -8.26
N ALA A 121 -1.27 12.57 -9.25
CA ALA A 121 -1.57 12.25 -10.65
C ALA A 121 -1.69 10.73 -10.89
N LEU A 122 -0.99 9.90 -10.11
CA LEU A 122 -1.08 8.44 -10.20
C LEU A 122 -2.29 7.85 -9.45
N GLY A 123 -2.95 8.64 -8.60
CA GLY A 123 -4.10 8.26 -7.80
C GLY A 123 -4.13 8.90 -6.41
N THR A 124 -4.80 8.25 -5.46
CA THR A 124 -4.87 8.76 -4.08
C THR A 124 -3.91 7.99 -3.18
N TRP A 125 -3.01 8.73 -2.53
CA TRP A 125 -2.02 8.18 -1.61
C TRP A 125 -2.50 8.19 -0.17
N LEU A 126 -2.09 7.17 0.57
CA LEU A 126 -2.10 7.14 2.02
C LEU A 126 -0.68 6.93 2.52
N VAL A 127 -0.15 7.95 3.16
CA VAL A 127 1.24 7.99 3.62
C VAL A 127 1.26 7.76 5.13
N GLY A 128 1.95 6.69 5.54
CA GLY A 128 2.26 6.41 6.93
C GLY A 128 3.74 6.62 7.24
N ASP A 129 4.11 6.48 8.49
CA ASP A 129 5.48 6.67 8.99
C ASP A 129 6.50 5.61 8.49
N ALA A 130 6.02 4.60 7.76
CA ALA A 130 6.73 3.39 7.39
C ALA A 130 6.71 3.07 5.88
N GLY A 131 5.87 3.77 5.12
CA GLY A 131 5.52 3.45 3.75
C GLY A 131 4.22 4.11 3.32
N ALA A 132 3.75 3.77 2.13
CA ALA A 132 2.57 4.37 1.54
C ALA A 132 1.71 3.36 0.79
N LEU A 133 0.42 3.66 0.67
CA LEU A 133 -0.51 2.98 -0.22
C LEU A 133 -0.92 3.94 -1.33
N LEU A 134 -1.00 3.45 -2.56
CA LEU A 134 -1.56 4.17 -3.69
C LEU A 134 -2.83 3.47 -4.15
N VAL A 135 -3.97 4.14 -4.02
CA VAL A 135 -5.23 3.72 -4.60
C VAL A 135 -5.34 4.31 -6.01
N ILE A 136 -5.29 3.44 -7.01
CA ILE A 136 -5.33 3.82 -8.43
C ILE A 136 -6.73 4.38 -8.77
N PRO A 137 -6.84 5.33 -9.73
CA PRO A 137 -8.13 5.84 -10.20
C PRO A 137 -9.17 4.74 -10.46
N GLY A 138 -10.40 5.00 -10.04
CA GLY A 138 -11.52 4.07 -9.99
C GLY A 138 -11.62 3.24 -8.71
N GLY A 139 -10.64 3.33 -7.79
CA GLY A 139 -10.73 2.74 -6.45
C GLY A 139 -10.77 1.20 -6.40
N LYS A 140 -10.38 0.53 -7.49
CA LYS A 140 -10.46 -0.95 -7.60
C LYS A 140 -9.16 -1.65 -7.23
N ARG A 141 -8.05 -0.91 -7.13
CA ARG A 141 -6.71 -1.47 -6.90
C ARG A 141 -5.92 -0.58 -5.97
N VAL A 142 -5.16 -1.22 -5.08
CA VAL A 142 -4.17 -0.58 -4.23
C VAL A 142 -2.79 -1.16 -4.53
N HIS A 143 -1.78 -0.29 -4.59
CA HIS A 143 -0.36 -0.63 -4.60
C HIS A 143 0.23 -0.27 -3.22
N CYS A 144 1.02 -1.16 -2.65
CA CYS A 144 1.65 -0.97 -1.34
C CYS A 144 3.15 -0.76 -1.53
N PHE A 145 3.67 0.30 -0.92
CA PHE A 145 5.05 0.72 -1.05
C PHE A 145 5.72 0.77 0.32
N CYS A 146 6.80 0.03 0.50
CA CYS A 146 7.69 0.22 1.62
C CYS A 146 8.66 1.36 1.28
N VAL A 147 8.72 2.37 2.14
CA VAL A 147 9.74 3.42 2.04
C VAL A 147 10.63 3.36 3.27
N ARG A 148 11.94 3.48 3.04
CA ARG A 148 12.88 3.63 4.14
C ARG A 148 13.02 5.12 4.42
N THR A 149 12.59 5.54 5.60
CA THR A 149 12.84 6.89 6.10
C THR A 149 14.29 6.97 6.55
N THR A 150 14.95 8.09 6.27
CA THR A 150 16.40 8.25 6.45
C THR A 150 16.85 8.13 7.91
N ASP A 151 16.01 8.56 8.86
CA ASP A 151 16.30 8.49 10.29
C ASP A 151 15.13 7.85 11.07
N PRO A 152 15.32 6.64 11.66
CA PRO A 152 14.30 5.99 12.48
C PRO A 152 14.07 6.69 13.83
N GLY A 153 14.98 7.58 14.24
CA GLY A 153 14.89 8.39 15.45
C GLY A 153 13.94 9.58 15.31
N LEU A 154 13.46 9.92 14.11
CA LEU A 154 12.49 10.99 13.92
C LEU A 154 11.13 10.63 14.53
N PRO A 155 10.35 11.62 15.04
CA PRO A 155 8.95 11.42 15.38
C PRO A 155 8.14 10.89 14.17
N PRO A 156 7.13 10.02 14.39
CA PRO A 156 6.25 9.55 13.32
C PRO A 156 5.71 10.65 12.41
N ALA A 157 5.28 11.79 12.94
CA ALA A 157 4.74 12.89 12.12
C ALA A 157 5.78 13.50 11.17
N ASP A 158 7.03 13.68 11.61
CA ASP A 158 8.12 14.19 10.76
C ASP A 158 8.43 13.22 9.62
N ARG A 159 8.38 11.91 9.89
CA ARG A 159 8.56 10.89 8.86
C ARG A 159 7.46 10.95 7.80
N ILE A 160 6.21 11.13 8.22
CA ILE A 160 5.08 11.30 7.30
C ILE A 160 5.27 12.60 6.49
N ALA A 161 5.60 13.71 7.15
CA ALA A 161 5.84 15.00 6.49
C ALA A 161 6.96 14.90 5.44
N HIS A 162 8.06 14.23 5.76
CA HIS A 162 9.16 13.99 4.83
C HIS A 162 8.72 13.19 3.59
N LEU A 163 7.94 12.12 3.80
CA LEU A 163 7.42 11.30 2.70
C LEU A 163 6.40 12.07 1.84
N LEU A 164 5.55 12.91 2.44
CA LEU A 164 4.61 13.78 1.72
C LEU A 164 5.34 14.80 0.86
N LEU A 165 6.38 15.46 1.41
CA LEU A 165 7.17 16.43 0.66
C LEU A 165 7.90 15.78 -0.51
N ALA A 166 8.47 14.58 -0.30
CA ALA A 166 9.07 13.80 -1.39
C ALA A 166 8.04 13.47 -2.47
N LEU A 167 6.87 12.95 -2.07
CA LEU A 167 5.76 12.62 -2.97
C LEU A 167 5.29 13.81 -3.80
N ARG A 168 5.12 14.99 -3.18
CA ARG A 168 4.69 16.22 -3.86
C ARG A 168 5.75 16.79 -4.81
N THR A 169 7.03 16.52 -4.54
CA THR A 169 8.13 17.01 -5.38
C THR A 169 8.20 16.23 -6.69
N ASP A 170 8.11 14.90 -6.61
CA ASP A 170 8.23 14.00 -7.75
C ASP A 170 7.51 12.67 -7.44
N GLU A 171 6.23 12.60 -7.80
CA GLU A 171 5.37 11.45 -7.50
C GLU A 171 5.87 10.16 -8.18
N GLU A 172 6.29 10.26 -9.44
CA GLU A 172 6.82 9.13 -10.21
C GLU A 172 8.17 8.68 -9.64
N GLY A 173 9.06 9.62 -9.29
CA GLY A 173 10.32 9.35 -8.62
C GLY A 173 10.12 8.71 -7.24
N PHE A 174 9.14 9.18 -6.46
CA PHE A 174 8.78 8.59 -5.18
C PHE A 174 8.35 7.13 -5.34
N ALA A 175 7.45 6.84 -6.28
CA ALA A 175 7.02 5.49 -6.59
C ALA A 175 8.19 4.61 -7.10
N THR A 176 9.14 5.20 -7.84
CA THR A 176 10.33 4.53 -8.37
C THR A 176 11.31 4.12 -7.28
N VAL A 177 11.60 5.02 -6.34
CA VAL A 177 12.53 4.75 -5.23
C VAL A 177 11.89 3.80 -4.21
N ALA A 178 10.59 3.93 -3.98
CA ALA A 178 9.89 3.09 -3.03
C ALA A 178 9.87 1.62 -3.45
N ASN A 179 9.95 0.71 -2.47
CA ASN A 179 9.89 -0.72 -2.77
C ASN A 179 8.44 -1.18 -2.91
N HIS A 180 8.03 -1.54 -4.11
CA HIS A 180 6.70 -2.05 -4.39
C HIS A 180 6.50 -3.46 -3.80
N ALA A 181 5.73 -3.55 -2.71
CA ALA A 181 5.57 -4.77 -1.91
C ALA A 181 4.37 -5.62 -2.32
N PHE A 182 3.29 -4.99 -2.79
CA PHE A 182 2.03 -5.67 -3.11
C PHE A 182 1.18 -4.85 -4.08
N ALA A 183 0.40 -5.52 -4.94
CA ALA A 183 -0.69 -4.89 -5.68
C ALA A 183 -1.93 -5.79 -5.69
N GLY A 184 -3.10 -5.25 -5.37
CA GLY A 184 -4.32 -6.05 -5.33
C GLY A 184 -5.57 -5.27 -4.94
N ALA A 185 -6.61 -5.99 -4.53
CA ALA A 185 -7.90 -5.38 -4.20
C ALA A 185 -7.86 -4.67 -2.83
N PRO A 186 -8.37 -3.43 -2.70
CA PRO A 186 -8.35 -2.68 -1.45
C PRO A 186 -8.97 -3.43 -0.26
N TRP A 187 -10.07 -4.15 -0.48
CA TRP A 187 -10.75 -4.89 0.59
C TRP A 187 -9.89 -5.97 1.25
N ARG A 188 -8.95 -6.59 0.50
CA ARG A 188 -8.03 -7.59 1.07
C ARG A 188 -7.01 -6.92 1.98
N VAL A 189 -6.46 -5.79 1.55
CA VAL A 189 -5.53 -4.99 2.38
C VAL A 189 -6.26 -4.46 3.61
N ARG A 190 -7.46 -3.91 3.44
CA ARG A 190 -8.31 -3.42 4.54
C ARG A 190 -8.53 -4.45 5.65
N ARG A 191 -8.83 -5.71 5.29
CA ARG A 191 -9.01 -6.81 6.25
C ARG A 191 -7.76 -7.10 7.08
N ARG A 192 -6.57 -6.81 6.53
CA ARG A 192 -5.27 -7.03 7.17
C ARG A 192 -4.71 -5.78 7.87
N MET A 193 -5.26 -4.61 7.58
CA MET A 193 -4.94 -3.38 8.30
C MET A 193 -5.50 -3.39 9.72
N ARG A 194 -4.80 -2.69 10.63
CA ARG A 194 -5.28 -2.41 11.99
C ARG A 194 -6.59 -1.64 11.90
N ALA A 195 -7.53 -1.96 12.79
CA ALA A 195 -8.88 -1.38 12.75
C ALA A 195 -8.91 0.16 12.69
N PRO A 196 -8.09 0.90 13.48
CA PRO A 196 -8.08 2.37 13.43
C PRO A 196 -7.63 2.97 12.09
N MET A 197 -6.89 2.21 11.28
CA MET A 197 -6.34 2.70 10.01
C MET A 197 -7.28 2.48 8.82
N ARG A 198 -8.32 1.64 8.99
CA ARG A 198 -9.24 1.27 7.90
C ARG A 198 -10.04 2.46 7.35
N PRO A 199 -10.51 3.42 8.18
CA PRO A 199 -11.21 4.60 7.67
C PRO A 199 -10.41 5.39 6.64
N ALA A 200 -9.08 5.50 6.80
CA ALA A 200 -8.23 6.16 5.81
C ALA A 200 -8.23 5.44 4.46
N LEU A 201 -8.18 4.10 4.44
CA LEU A 201 -8.29 3.34 3.20
C LEU A 201 -9.67 3.50 2.55
N ASP A 202 -10.74 3.56 3.36
CA ASP A 202 -12.09 3.79 2.86
C ASP A 202 -12.21 5.21 2.24
N ALA A 203 -11.62 6.23 2.88
CA ALA A 203 -11.55 7.60 2.38
C ALA A 203 -10.76 7.69 1.06
N ALA A 204 -9.58 7.08 0.98
CA ALA A 204 -8.78 7.05 -0.25
C ALA A 204 -9.48 6.32 -1.40
N VAL A 205 -10.21 5.23 -1.11
CA VAL A 205 -11.02 4.53 -2.12
C VAL A 205 -12.19 5.40 -2.58
N SER A 206 -12.79 6.19 -1.70
CA SER A 206 -13.84 7.14 -2.07
C SER A 206 -13.30 8.26 -2.96
N ALA A 207 -12.19 8.89 -2.56
CA ALA A 207 -11.54 9.96 -3.32
C ALA A 207 -11.02 9.49 -4.68
N ALA A 208 -10.55 8.24 -4.80
CA ALA A 208 -10.12 7.68 -6.08
C ALA A 208 -11.28 7.33 -7.02
N ARG A 209 -12.55 7.38 -6.56
CA ARG A 209 -13.74 7.10 -7.38
C ARG A 209 -14.45 8.34 -7.89
N SER A 210 -14.32 9.47 -7.19
CA SER A 210 -14.78 10.79 -7.64
C SER A 210 -13.95 11.28 -8.81
#